data_AF-A0A6P1R429-F1
#
_entry.id   AF-A0A6P1R429-F1
#
_cell.length_a   1.000
_cell.length_b   1.000
_cell.length_c   1.000
_cell.angle_alpha   90.00
_cell.angle_beta   90.00
_cell.angle_gamma   90.00
#
_symmetry.space_group_name_H-M   'P 1'
#
loop_
_entity.id
_entity.type
_entity.pdbx_description
1 polymer ?
#
loop_
_entity_poly.entity_id
_entity_poly.type
_entity_poly.pdbx_seq_one_letter_code
_entity_poly.pdbx_strand_id
1 'polypeptide(L)' 'MGNVINLNRFRKRAEREASAKQADANRAKFGRTKAERSAEETRADRAKEHLDKHQIDREEQP' A
#
# COMPACT_ATOMS: atom_id res chain seq x y z
N MET A 1 -5.42 -21.00 42.73
CA MET A 1 -4.47 -20.68 41.63
C MET A 1 -5.10 -19.58 40.78
N GLY A 2 -4.64 -18.34 40.90
CA GLY A 2 -5.24 -17.21 40.19
C GLY A 2 -4.68 -17.08 38.78
N ASN A 3 -5.53 -17.08 37.76
CA ASN A 3 -5.13 -16.81 36.39
C ASN A 3 -4.70 -15.35 36.24
N VAL A 4 -3.39 -15.09 36.28
CA VAL A 4 -2.82 -13.76 36.01
C VAL A 4 -2.93 -13.49 34.51
N ILE A 5 -3.90 -12.68 34.12
CA ILE A 5 -4.07 -12.26 32.73
C ILE A 5 -3.22 -11.02 32.47
N ASN A 6 -2.37 -11.08 31.45
CA ASN A 6 -1.57 -9.93 31.03
C ASN A 6 -2.44 -8.94 30.23
N LEU A 7 -2.87 -7.86 30.90
CA LEU A 7 -3.70 -6.81 30.30
C LEU A 7 -3.02 -6.11 29.12
N ASN A 8 -1.69 -6.00 29.10
CA ASN A 8 -0.97 -5.36 27.99
C ASN A 8 -1.08 -6.19 26.70
N ARG A 9 -1.02 -7.53 26.80
CA ARG A 9 -1.23 -8.40 25.65
C ARG A 9 -2.66 -8.29 25.11
N PHE A 10 -3.63 -8.20 26.02
CA PHE A 10 -5.04 -8.02 25.64
C PHE A 10 -5.26 -6.70 24.89
N ARG A 11 -4.76 -5.57 25.43
CA ARG A 11 -4.84 -4.26 24.77
C ARG A 11 -4.21 -4.28 23.38
N LYS A 12 -2.99 -4.81 23.25
CA LYS A 12 -2.32 -4.95 21.95
C LYS A 12 -3.10 -5.81 20.96
N ARG A 13 -3.79 -6.85 21.44
CA ARG A 13 -4.65 -7.68 20.58
C ARG A 13 -5.86 -6.88 20.09
N ALA A 14 -6.54 -6.18 20.99
CA ALA A 14 -7.69 -5.35 20.65
C ALA A 14 -7.32 -4.24 19.63
N GLU A 15 -6.18 -3.58 19.80
CA GLU A 15 -5.67 -2.58 18.85
C GLU A 15 -5.39 -3.18 17.46
N ARG A 16 -4.77 -4.37 17.40
CA ARG A 16 -4.54 -5.06 16.12
C ARG A 16 -5.85 -5.44 15.45
N GLU A 17 -6.83 -5.93 16.20
CA GLU A 17 -8.15 -6.29 15.67
C GLU A 17 -8.91 -5.06 15.15
N ALA A 18 -8.84 -3.93 15.86
CA ALA A 18 -9.41 -2.66 15.39
C ALA A 18 -8.75 -2.17 14.10
N SER A 19 -7.41 -2.21 14.04
CA SER A 19 -6.65 -1.86 12.85
C SER A 19 -6.98 -2.76 11.64
N ALA A 20 -7.13 -4.07 11.86
CA ALA A 20 -7.53 -5.01 10.82
C ALA A 20 -8.94 -4.69 10.26
N LYS A 21 -9.92 -4.43 11.14
CA LYS A 21 -11.27 -4.03 10.72
C LYS A 21 -11.26 -2.74 9.89
N GLN A 22 -10.46 -1.75 10.30
CA GLN A 22 -10.31 -0.52 9.53
C GLN A 22 -9.66 -0.77 8.16
N ALA A 23 -8.65 -1.65 8.10
CA ALA A 23 -8.03 -2.05 6.85
C ALA A 23 -9.03 -2.74 5.91
N ASP A 24 -9.87 -3.63 6.42
CA ASP A 24 -10.93 -4.30 5.66
C ASP A 24 -11.97 -3.29 5.14
N ALA A 25 -12.40 -2.36 6.00
CA ALA A 25 -13.30 -1.28 5.59
C ALA A 25 -12.67 -0.39 4.49
N ASN A 26 -11.37 -0.10 4.58
CA ASN A 26 -10.66 0.66 3.55
C ASN A 26 -10.53 -0.14 2.24
N ARG A 27 -10.31 -1.47 2.30
CA ARG A 27 -10.32 -2.33 1.11
C ARG A 27 -11.69 -2.33 0.43
N ALA A 28 -12.77 -2.42 1.20
CA ALA A 28 -14.13 -2.36 0.67
C ALA A 28 -14.48 -0.98 0.10
N LYS A 29 -14.09 0.11 0.78
CA LYS A 29 -14.42 1.49 0.36
C LYS A 29 -13.62 1.96 -0.84
N PHE A 30 -12.32 1.70 -0.86
CA PHE A 30 -11.42 2.24 -1.88
C PHE A 30 -11.07 1.21 -2.95
N GLY A 31 -11.44 -0.07 -2.77
CA GLY A 31 -11.27 -1.13 -3.76
C GLY A 31 -9.82 -1.54 -4.04
N ARG A 32 -8.82 -0.83 -3.51
CA ARG A 32 -7.40 -1.09 -3.74
C ARG A 32 -6.64 -1.27 -2.44
N THR A 33 -5.90 -2.36 -2.34
CA THR A 33 -4.93 -2.65 -1.29
C THR A 33 -3.65 -1.83 -1.47
N LYS A 34 -2.81 -1.78 -0.43
CA LYS A 34 -1.47 -1.17 -0.54
C LYS A 34 -0.61 -1.86 -1.60
N ALA A 35 -0.69 -3.20 -1.68
CA ALA A 35 0.07 -4.00 -2.65
C ALA A 35 -0.32 -3.69 -4.09
N GLU A 36 -1.62 -3.56 -4.36
CA GLU A 36 -2.13 -3.18 -5.67
C GLU A 36 -1.68 -1.78 -6.07
N ARG A 37 -1.77 -0.80 -5.15
CA ARG A 37 -1.26 0.55 -5.39
C ARG A 37 0.22 0.55 -5.73
N SER A 38 1.06 -0.14 -4.96
CA SER A 38 2.50 -0.19 -5.25
C SER A 38 2.81 -0.87 -6.58
N ALA A 39 2.03 -1.89 -6.96
CA ALA A 39 2.21 -2.58 -8.23
C ALA A 39 1.78 -1.69 -9.41
N GLU A 40 0.73 -0.89 -9.24
CA GLU A 40 0.27 0.09 -10.23
C GLU A 40 1.28 1.23 -10.39
N GLU A 41 1.78 1.81 -9.29
CA GLU A 41 2.85 2.82 -9.30
C GLU A 41 4.09 2.30 -10.03
N THR A 42 4.56 1.10 -9.69
CA THR A 42 5.72 0.50 -10.36
C THR A 42 5.48 0.28 -11.85
N ARG A 43 4.25 -0.09 -12.26
CA ARG A 43 3.90 -0.23 -13.69
C ARG A 43 3.87 1.11 -14.40
N ALA A 44 3.32 2.14 -13.76
CA ALA A 44 3.27 3.51 -14.29
C ALA A 44 4.68 4.07 -14.45
N ASP A 45 5.56 3.88 -13.46
CA ASP A 45 6.95 4.31 -13.51
C ASP A 45 7.71 3.64 -14.66
N ARG A 46 7.57 2.31 -14.82
CA ARG A 46 8.18 1.60 -15.96
C ARG A 46 7.64 2.07 -17.30
N ALA A 47 6.34 2.34 -17.39
CA ALA A 47 5.73 2.85 -18.62
C ALA A 47 6.27 4.24 -18.96
N LYS A 48 6.42 5.10 -17.95
CA LYS A 48 7.04 6.41 -18.09
C LYS A 48 8.50 6.30 -18.53
N GLU A 49 9.32 5.51 -17.84
CA GLU A 49 10.72 5.28 -18.22
C GLU A 49 10.86 4.71 -19.64
N HIS A 50 9.93 3.84 -20.05
CA HIS A 50 9.91 3.32 -21.41
C HIS A 50 9.62 4.44 -22.42
N LEU A 51 8.63 5.29 -22.17
CA LEU A 51 8.32 6.43 -23.04
C LEU A 51 9.45 7.46 -23.08
N ASP A 52 10.03 7.79 -21.93
CA ASP A 52 11.15 8.74 -21.82
C ASP A 52 12.36 8.25 -22.65
N LYS A 53 12.64 6.94 -22.68
CA LYS A 53 13.72 6.37 -23.52
C LYS A 53 13.47 6.48 -25.02
N HIS A 54 12.20 6.51 -25.43
CA HIS A 54 11.81 6.65 -26.84
C HIS A 54 11.49 8.09 -27.22
N GLN A 55 11.63 9.03 -26.28
CA GLN A 55 11.48 10.45 -26.55
C GLN A 55 12.68 10.91 -27.39
N ILE A 56 12.40 11.24 -28.65
CA ILE A 56 13.35 11.94 -29.51
C ILE A 56 13.01 13.42 -29.34
N ASP A 57 13.85 14.14 -28.58
CA ASP A 57 13.72 15.59 -28.46
C ASP A 57 13.96 16.22 -29.82
N ARG A 58 12.89 16.71 -30.45
CA ARG A 58 12.90 17.32 -31.79
C ARG A 58 13.47 18.76 -31.77
N GLU A 59 14.44 19.03 -30.91
CA GLU A 59 15.14 20.33 -30.83
C GLU A 59 16.65 20.24 -31.11
N GLU A 60 17.21 19.04 -31.30
CA GLU A 60 18.51 18.87 -31.97
C GLU A 60 18.32 18.28 -33.36
N GLN A 61 17.87 19.11 -34.30
CA GLN A 61 18.21 18.92 -35.72
C GLN A 61 19.14 20.08 -36.10
N PRO A 62 20.26 19.80 -36.81
CA PRO A 62 21.31 20.78 -37.12
C PRO A 62 20.82 21.96 -37.97
#